data_AF-A0A7S1PWR7-F1
#
_entry.id   AF-A0A7S1PWR7-F1
#
_cell.length_a   1.000
_cell.length_b   1.000
_cell.length_c   1.000
_cell.angle_alpha   90.00
_cell.angle_beta   90.00
_cell.angle_gamma   90.00
#
_symmetry.space_group_name_H-M   'P 1'
#
loop_
_entity.id
_entity.type
_entity.pdbx_description
1 polymer ?
#
loop_
_entity_poly.entity_id
_entity_poly.type
_entity_poly.pdbx_seq_one_letter_code
_entity_poly.pdbx_strand_id
1 'polypeptide(L)'
;GPSLVPPPAARQSYGCEMDNSGSSSASAPADVQEAAAPGRPHFAYQGALCAFACWHSILMSCDVLWDRNQPKPFWNCVFAPHAALSASVVLAITLRQDVESLPVLSRLAPLATSLQDSLVGKMPCLASRWFNICYFLYMCVGSPSRILSSGTPYLWASVALLQLGLLVCMLGGGLVACLCGSSGRGSGGATAETEKKDK
;
A
#
# COMPACT_ATOMS: atom_id res chain seq x y z
N GLY A 1 24.09 45.93 42.38
CA GLY A 1 23.41 45.93 41.07
C GLY A 1 22.05 45.29 41.26
N PRO A 2 20.96 45.93 40.82
CA PRO A 2 19.61 45.45 41.08
C PRO A 2 19.31 44.14 40.32
N SER A 3 18.60 43.27 41.03
CA SER A 3 18.18 41.91 40.66
C SER A 3 16.97 41.98 39.72
N LEU A 4 17.08 41.36 38.53
CA LEU A 4 15.99 41.25 37.55
C LEU A 4 15.23 39.94 37.80
N VAL A 5 14.08 40.05 38.47
CA VAL A 5 13.08 38.98 38.60
C VAL A 5 12.08 39.13 37.44
N PRO A 6 11.87 38.10 36.59
CA PRO A 6 10.83 38.14 35.56
C PRO A 6 9.44 37.84 36.17
N PRO A 7 8.36 38.46 35.63
CA PRO A 7 6.99 38.27 36.14
C PRO A 7 6.37 36.93 35.68
N PRO A 8 5.41 36.37 36.45
CA PRO A 8 4.72 35.13 36.10
C PRO A 8 3.65 35.35 35.01
N ALA A 9 3.67 34.50 33.98
CA ALA A 9 2.68 34.49 32.92
C ALA A 9 1.34 33.86 33.38
N ALA A 10 0.26 34.51 32.96
CA ALA A 10 -1.11 34.27 33.37
C ALA A 10 -1.64 32.88 32.97
N ARG A 11 -2.42 32.30 33.88
CA ARG A 11 -3.15 31.04 33.76
C ARG A 11 -4.45 31.30 33.01
N GLN A 12 -4.58 30.83 31.77
CA GLN A 12 -5.85 30.84 31.03
C GLN A 12 -6.68 29.61 31.41
N SER A 13 -7.81 29.86 32.05
CA SER A 13 -8.90 28.90 32.26
C SER A 13 -9.78 28.85 31.02
N TYR A 14 -9.83 27.70 30.35
CA TYR A 14 -10.90 27.40 29.40
C TYR A 14 -11.87 26.43 30.07
N GLY A 15 -13.02 26.96 30.48
CA GLY A 15 -14.22 26.17 30.67
C GLY A 15 -14.99 26.15 29.36
N CYS A 16 -15.45 24.98 28.94
CA CYS A 16 -16.57 24.86 28.02
C CYS A 16 -17.41 23.65 28.44
N GLU A 17 -18.68 23.97 28.69
CA GLU A 17 -19.88 23.16 28.87
C GLU A 17 -19.79 21.67 28.53
N MET A 18 -20.23 20.85 29.49
CA MET A 18 -20.88 19.58 29.20
C MET A 18 -22.34 19.87 28.86
N ASP A 19 -22.75 19.55 27.63
CA ASP A 19 -24.14 19.29 27.31
C ASP A 19 -24.32 17.85 26.83
N ASN A 20 -25.37 17.26 27.38
CA ASN A 20 -25.70 15.86 27.40
C ASN A 20 -26.71 15.53 26.29
N SER A 21 -26.80 14.25 25.94
CA SER A 21 -27.95 13.61 25.25
C SER A 21 -27.99 13.70 23.72
N GLY A 22 -27.40 12.69 23.06
CA GLY A 22 -27.59 12.43 21.64
C GLY A 22 -27.45 10.94 21.30
N SER A 23 -28.56 10.21 21.44
CA SER A 23 -28.93 8.99 20.70
C SER A 23 -27.81 8.29 19.91
N SER A 24 -27.25 7.20 20.45
CA SER A 24 -26.41 6.25 19.72
C SER A 24 -27.23 5.49 18.66
N SER A 25 -27.32 6.07 17.46
CA SER A 25 -27.46 5.30 16.23
C SER A 25 -26.06 4.86 15.83
N ALA A 26 -25.78 3.56 15.90
CA ALA A 26 -24.54 2.97 15.39
C ALA A 26 -24.49 3.11 13.86
N SER A 27 -24.09 4.29 13.38
CA SER A 27 -23.61 4.44 12.02
C SER A 27 -22.24 3.77 11.93
N ALA A 28 -22.10 2.87 10.97
CA ALA A 28 -20.83 2.29 10.54
C ALA A 28 -19.73 3.37 10.48
N PRO A 29 -18.46 3.03 10.77
CA PRO A 29 -17.37 3.99 10.73
C PRO A 29 -17.42 4.68 9.36
N ALA A 30 -17.67 5.98 9.38
CA ALA A 30 -17.63 6.81 8.20
C ALA A 30 -16.27 6.57 7.55
N ASP A 31 -16.29 6.07 6.31
CA ASP A 31 -15.13 6.05 5.46
C ASP A 31 -14.52 7.44 5.52
N VAL A 32 -13.39 7.55 6.21
CA VAL A 32 -12.53 8.72 6.16
C VAL A 32 -11.98 8.71 4.74
N GLN A 33 -12.75 9.28 3.84
CA GLN A 33 -12.35 9.56 2.47
C GLN A 33 -11.42 10.77 2.56
N GLU A 34 -10.22 10.51 3.09
CA GLU A 34 -9.18 11.49 3.30
C GLU A 34 -8.74 12.01 1.94
N ALA A 35 -8.76 13.34 1.80
CA ALA A 35 -8.45 14.03 0.55
C ALA A 35 -7.04 13.63 0.08
N ALA A 36 -6.99 12.68 -0.85
CA ALA A 36 -5.77 12.22 -1.48
C ALA A 36 -5.04 13.43 -2.07
N ALA A 37 -3.75 13.56 -1.75
CA ALA A 37 -2.88 14.51 -2.43
C ALA A 37 -3.08 14.38 -3.95
N PRO A 38 -3.22 15.49 -4.68
CA PRO A 38 -3.63 15.45 -6.08
C PRO A 38 -2.64 14.64 -6.91
N GLY A 39 -3.10 13.51 -7.47
CA GLY A 39 -2.55 12.99 -8.72
C GLY A 39 -2.18 11.50 -8.81
N ARG A 40 -2.19 10.70 -7.74
CA ARG A 40 -1.92 9.25 -7.88
C ARG A 40 -3.21 8.43 -7.80
N PRO A 41 -3.56 7.66 -8.86
CA PRO A 41 -4.74 6.83 -8.83
C PRO A 41 -4.57 5.72 -7.80
N HIS A 42 -5.37 5.77 -6.73
CA HIS A 42 -5.52 4.65 -5.82
C HIS A 42 -6.13 3.47 -6.59
N PHE A 43 -5.58 2.29 -6.38
CA PHE A 43 -6.14 1.07 -6.95
C PHE A 43 -6.50 0.09 -5.84
N ALA A 44 -7.51 -0.75 -6.10
CA ALA A 44 -7.99 -1.72 -5.14
C ALA A 44 -6.83 -2.61 -4.64
N TYR A 45 -6.81 -2.87 -3.33
CA TYR A 45 -5.81 -3.71 -2.65
C TYR A 45 -4.38 -3.14 -2.59
N GLN A 46 -4.16 -1.86 -2.92
CA GLN A 46 -2.83 -1.24 -2.85
C GLN A 46 -2.13 -1.43 -1.50
N GLY A 47 -2.81 -1.16 -0.38
CA GLY A 47 -2.24 -1.34 0.96
C GLY A 47 -1.85 -2.79 1.27
N ALA A 48 -2.63 -3.75 0.76
CA ALA A 48 -2.38 -5.16 0.99
C ALA A 48 -1.21 -5.69 0.15
N LEU A 49 -1.07 -5.22 -1.09
CA LEU A 49 0.13 -5.44 -1.91
C LEU A 49 1.37 -4.77 -1.30
N CYS A 50 1.22 -3.59 -0.70
CA CYS A 50 2.29 -2.90 0.01
C CYS A 50 2.77 -3.70 1.23
N ALA A 51 1.84 -4.16 2.06
CA ALA A 51 2.15 -5.02 3.21
C ALA A 51 2.86 -6.31 2.76
N PHE A 52 2.36 -6.94 1.70
CA PHE A 52 3.00 -8.11 1.10
C PHE A 52 4.43 -7.83 0.63
N ALA A 53 4.64 -6.77 -0.16
CA ALA A 53 5.96 -6.41 -0.67
C ALA A 53 6.93 -6.03 0.46
N CYS A 54 6.44 -5.36 1.50
CA CYS A 54 7.21 -5.01 2.69
C CYS A 54 7.70 -6.27 3.42
N TRP A 55 6.78 -7.19 3.71
CA TRP A 55 7.13 -8.42 4.38
C TRP A 55 8.10 -9.28 3.54
N HIS A 56 7.87 -9.35 2.23
CA HIS A 56 8.75 -10.06 1.31
C HIS A 56 10.16 -9.44 1.26
N SER A 57 10.27 -8.11 1.27
CA SER A 57 11.55 -7.40 1.34
C SER A 57 12.31 -7.71 2.63
N ILE A 58 11.60 -7.72 3.77
CA ILE A 58 12.18 -8.05 5.08
C ILE A 58 12.72 -9.48 5.07
N LEU A 59 11.92 -10.47 4.68
CA LEU A 59 12.36 -11.87 4.70
C LEU A 59 13.50 -12.15 3.73
N MET A 60 13.46 -11.59 2.52
CA MET A 60 14.56 -11.74 1.56
C MET A 60 15.85 -11.07 2.08
N SER A 61 15.74 -9.93 2.77
CA SER A 61 16.89 -9.29 3.41
C SER A 61 17.45 -10.13 4.56
N CYS A 62 16.56 -10.72 5.38
CA CYS A 62 16.97 -11.67 6.43
C CYS A 62 17.65 -12.90 5.84
N ASP A 63 17.16 -13.43 4.73
CA ASP A 63 17.78 -14.57 4.04
C ASP A 63 19.20 -14.23 3.53
N VAL A 64 19.40 -13.03 2.97
CA VAL A 64 20.73 -12.57 2.51
C VAL A 64 21.71 -12.36 3.66
N LEU A 65 21.25 -11.74 4.75
CA LEU A 65 22.12 -11.31 5.85
C LEU A 65 22.36 -12.41 6.89
N TRP A 66 21.31 -13.16 7.23
CA TRP A 66 21.26 -14.02 8.41
C TRP A 66 21.15 -15.51 8.13
N ASP A 67 20.62 -15.94 6.98
CA ASP A 67 20.50 -17.37 6.69
C ASP A 67 21.89 -18.00 6.47
N ARG A 68 22.29 -18.87 7.40
CA ARG A 68 23.56 -19.59 7.35
C ARG A 68 23.46 -20.90 6.59
N ASN A 69 22.24 -21.37 6.32
CA ASN A 69 22.00 -22.69 5.75
C ASN A 69 22.11 -22.70 4.22
N GLN A 70 22.35 -21.55 3.58
CA GLN A 70 22.39 -21.44 2.12
C GLN A 70 23.77 -21.06 1.59
N PRO A 71 24.14 -21.55 0.38
CA PRO A 71 25.36 -21.13 -0.28
C PRO A 71 25.23 -19.66 -0.71
N LYS A 72 25.70 -18.77 0.17
CA LYS A 72 25.57 -17.30 0.07
C LYS A 72 25.95 -16.69 -1.28
N PRO A 73 27.06 -17.04 -1.95
CA PRO A 73 27.49 -16.26 -3.11
C PRO A 73 26.53 -16.36 -4.31
N PHE A 74 25.93 -17.52 -4.55
CA PHE A 74 24.98 -17.68 -5.66
C PHE A 74 23.61 -17.09 -5.32
N TRP A 75 23.10 -17.42 -4.13
CA TRP A 75 21.75 -17.02 -3.74
C TRP A 75 21.64 -15.55 -3.37
N ASN A 76 22.69 -14.92 -2.85
CA ASN A 76 22.68 -13.47 -2.58
C ASN A 76 22.53 -12.66 -3.86
N CYS A 77 23.13 -13.12 -4.98
CA CYS A 77 22.95 -12.49 -6.29
C CYS A 77 21.51 -12.56 -6.79
N VAL A 78 20.70 -13.50 -6.28
CA VAL A 78 19.28 -13.61 -6.62
C VAL A 78 18.45 -12.83 -5.60
N PHE A 79 18.60 -13.09 -4.29
CA PHE A 79 17.74 -12.52 -3.27
C PHE A 79 17.97 -11.04 -3.01
N ALA A 80 19.19 -10.53 -3.14
CA ALA A 80 19.43 -9.09 -2.93
C ALA A 80 18.69 -8.23 -3.97
N PRO A 81 18.72 -8.53 -5.29
CA PRO A 81 17.86 -7.85 -6.26
C PRO A 81 16.37 -7.99 -5.96
N HIS A 82 15.89 -9.15 -5.50
CA HIS A 82 14.48 -9.34 -5.16
C HIS A 82 14.07 -8.50 -3.95
N ALA A 83 14.92 -8.45 -2.91
CA ALA A 83 14.71 -7.62 -1.73
C ALA A 83 14.67 -6.12 -2.11
N ALA A 84 15.60 -5.68 -2.95
CA ALA A 84 15.68 -4.30 -3.44
C ALA A 84 14.48 -3.95 -4.33
N LEU A 85 14.05 -4.86 -5.20
CA LEU A 85 12.85 -4.68 -6.02
C LEU A 85 11.61 -4.59 -5.14
N SER A 86 11.50 -5.46 -4.13
CA SER A 86 10.39 -5.46 -3.16
C SER A 86 10.34 -4.13 -2.40
N ALA A 87 11.48 -3.63 -1.93
CA ALA A 87 11.59 -2.33 -1.26
C ALA A 87 11.23 -1.16 -2.19
N SER A 88 11.64 -1.24 -3.47
CA SER A 88 11.31 -0.24 -4.49
C SER A 88 9.80 -0.21 -4.77
N VAL A 89 9.15 -1.38 -4.82
CA VAL A 89 7.70 -1.50 -4.96
C VAL A 89 7.01 -0.89 -3.75
N VAL A 90 7.42 -1.23 -2.52
CA VAL A 90 6.90 -0.62 -1.29
C VAL A 90 7.00 0.90 -1.38
N LEU A 91 8.18 1.44 -1.66
CA LEU A 91 8.38 2.87 -1.76
C LEU A 91 7.50 3.50 -2.85
N ALA A 92 7.32 2.83 -3.98
CA ALA A 92 6.51 3.34 -5.09
C ALA A 92 5.01 3.44 -4.72
N ILE A 93 4.48 2.46 -3.98
CA ILE A 93 3.04 2.34 -3.67
C ILE A 93 2.64 2.79 -2.27
N THR A 94 3.59 3.06 -1.37
CA THR A 94 3.30 3.60 -0.04
C THR A 94 2.69 4.99 -0.19
N LEU A 95 1.60 5.26 0.54
CA LEU A 95 1.00 6.58 0.58
C LEU A 95 1.68 7.43 1.66
N ARG A 96 1.77 8.74 1.42
CA ARG A 96 2.34 9.67 2.39
C ARG A 96 1.63 9.60 3.75
N GLN A 97 0.29 9.48 3.74
CA GLN A 97 -0.55 9.33 4.93
C GLN A 97 -0.16 8.08 5.74
N ASP A 98 0.15 6.97 5.08
CA ASP A 98 0.59 5.74 5.74
C ASP A 98 1.87 5.98 6.54
N VAL A 99 2.82 6.73 5.98
CA VAL A 99 4.10 7.06 6.63
C VAL A 99 3.93 8.06 7.76
N GLU A 100 3.10 9.09 7.56
CA GLU A 100 2.85 10.14 8.55
C GLU A 100 2.08 9.62 9.77
N SER A 101 1.22 8.60 9.58
CA SER A 101 0.50 7.95 10.67
C SER A 101 1.40 7.24 11.69
N LEU A 102 2.65 6.92 11.31
CA LEU A 102 3.60 6.18 12.14
C LEU A 102 4.56 7.16 12.84
N PRO A 103 4.52 7.29 14.19
CA PRO A 103 5.29 8.33 14.91
C PRO A 103 6.79 8.28 14.69
N VAL A 104 7.35 7.09 14.45
CA VAL A 104 8.78 6.88 14.20
C VAL A 104 9.15 7.25 12.77
N LEU A 105 8.25 7.02 11.81
CA LEU A 105 8.50 7.23 10.38
C LEU A 105 8.04 8.61 9.89
N SER A 106 7.21 9.33 10.65
CA SER A 106 6.73 10.68 10.29
C SER A 106 7.88 11.66 10.04
N ARG A 107 8.99 11.54 10.77
CA ARG A 107 10.21 12.34 10.55
C ARG A 107 10.92 12.01 9.24
N LEU A 108 10.74 10.79 8.74
CA LEU A 108 11.29 10.30 7.48
C LEU A 108 10.35 10.50 6.30
N ALA A 109 9.09 10.88 6.54
CA ALA A 109 8.12 11.17 5.49
C ALA A 109 8.66 12.07 4.36
N PRO A 110 9.30 13.23 4.62
CA PRO A 110 9.82 14.08 3.54
C PRO A 110 10.92 13.40 2.71
N LEU A 111 11.77 12.59 3.36
CA LEU A 111 12.81 11.82 2.67
C LEU A 111 12.18 10.70 1.84
N ALA A 112 11.22 9.97 2.40
CA ALA A 112 10.51 8.89 1.72
C ALA A 112 9.77 9.42 0.49
N THR A 113 9.07 10.55 0.61
CA THR A 113 8.39 11.18 -0.52
C THR A 113 9.37 11.64 -1.60
N SER A 114 10.50 12.24 -1.22
CA SER A 114 11.52 12.67 -2.18
C SER A 114 12.13 11.48 -2.94
N LEU A 115 12.43 10.39 -2.23
CA LEU A 115 12.94 9.16 -2.85
C LEU A 115 11.88 8.50 -3.74
N GLN A 116 10.63 8.48 -3.29
CA GLN A 116 9.51 7.95 -4.06
C GLN A 116 9.30 8.74 -5.36
N ASP A 117 9.34 10.06 -5.32
CA ASP A 117 9.19 10.91 -6.52
C ASP A 117 10.38 10.74 -7.47
N SER A 118 11.61 10.64 -6.95
CA SER A 118 12.79 10.33 -7.77
C SER A 118 12.70 8.95 -8.42
N LEU A 119 12.26 7.94 -7.65
CA LEU A 119 12.14 6.55 -8.12
C LEU A 119 11.06 6.43 -9.19
N VAL A 120 9.86 6.97 -8.94
CA VAL A 120 8.74 6.93 -9.90
C VAL A 120 9.03 7.81 -11.11
N GLY A 121 9.73 8.93 -10.95
CA GLY A 121 10.19 9.75 -12.07
C GLY A 121 11.16 9.01 -13.01
N LYS A 122 12.04 8.17 -12.45
CA LYS A 122 12.97 7.34 -13.24
C LYS A 122 12.33 6.06 -13.77
N MET A 123 11.41 5.46 -13.00
CA MET A 123 10.79 4.18 -13.27
C MET A 123 9.27 4.28 -13.07
N PRO A 124 8.54 4.94 -14.00
CA PRO A 124 7.11 5.15 -13.86
C PRO A 124 6.31 3.85 -13.86
N CYS A 125 6.87 2.78 -14.43
CA CYS A 125 6.25 1.46 -14.42
C CYS A 125 6.04 0.90 -13.00
N LEU A 126 6.85 1.27 -12.01
CA LEU A 126 6.70 0.78 -10.63
C LEU A 126 5.38 1.25 -9.99
N ALA A 127 4.86 2.41 -10.40
CA ALA A 127 3.57 2.91 -9.95
C ALA A 127 2.39 2.32 -10.74
N SER A 128 2.64 1.57 -11.82
CA SER A 128 1.59 0.96 -12.63
C SER A 128 0.92 -0.18 -11.89
N ARG A 129 -0.41 -0.19 -11.87
CA ARG A 129 -1.22 -1.30 -11.33
C ARG A 129 -0.82 -2.64 -11.95
N TRP A 130 -0.64 -2.70 -13.26
CA TRP A 130 -0.29 -3.94 -13.96
C TRP A 130 1.07 -4.47 -13.56
N PHE A 131 2.06 -3.58 -13.41
CA PHE A 131 3.38 -3.98 -12.93
C PHE A 131 3.30 -4.60 -11.54
N ASN A 132 2.56 -3.97 -10.62
CA ASN A 132 2.39 -4.47 -9.24
C ASN A 132 1.70 -5.83 -9.19
N ILE A 133 0.70 -6.06 -10.06
CA ILE A 133 0.04 -7.37 -10.19
C ILE A 133 1.02 -8.42 -10.72
N CYS A 134 1.76 -8.13 -11.80
CA CYS A 134 2.74 -9.05 -12.35
C CYS A 134 3.86 -9.37 -11.34
N TYR A 135 4.35 -8.35 -10.63
CA TYR A 135 5.32 -8.48 -9.56
C TYR A 135 4.78 -9.40 -8.43
N PHE A 136 3.54 -9.20 -8.00
CA PHE A 136 2.91 -10.04 -6.99
C PHE A 136 2.83 -11.50 -7.46
N LEU A 137 2.33 -11.74 -8.68
CA LEU A 137 2.23 -13.09 -9.25
C LEU A 137 3.60 -13.77 -9.37
N TYR A 138 4.62 -13.01 -9.78
CA TYR A 138 6.00 -13.48 -9.84
C TYR A 138 6.50 -13.94 -8.46
N MET A 139 6.31 -13.13 -7.43
CA MET A 139 6.70 -13.48 -6.06
C MET A 139 5.88 -14.64 -5.47
N CYS A 140 4.64 -14.86 -5.95
CA CYS A 140 3.83 -16.01 -5.55
C CYS A 140 4.42 -17.35 -6.02
N VAL A 141 5.08 -17.38 -7.18
CA VAL A 141 5.71 -18.60 -7.69
C VAL A 141 6.95 -18.97 -6.86
N GLY A 142 7.70 -17.96 -6.40
CA GLY A 142 8.96 -18.17 -5.68
C GLY A 142 8.79 -18.52 -4.19
N SER A 143 7.80 -17.96 -3.50
CA SER A 143 7.70 -18.05 -2.04
C SER A 143 7.55 -19.48 -1.47
N PRO A 144 6.78 -20.42 -2.09
CA PRO A 144 6.58 -21.73 -1.50
C PRO A 144 7.88 -22.54 -1.42
N SER A 145 8.79 -22.32 -2.37
CA SER A 145 10.11 -22.97 -2.37
C SER A 145 10.97 -22.56 -1.15
N ARG A 146 10.73 -21.38 -0.59
CA ARG A 146 11.45 -20.88 0.60
C ARG A 146 10.99 -21.54 1.89
N ILE A 147 9.75 -22.02 1.97
CA ILE A 147 9.23 -22.72 3.15
C ILE A 147 10.08 -23.96 3.46
N LEU A 148 10.56 -24.66 2.42
CA LEU A 148 11.34 -25.88 2.58
C LEU A 148 12.85 -25.63 2.75
N SER A 149 13.34 -24.44 2.39
CA SER A 149 14.78 -24.18 2.24
C SER A 149 15.34 -23.08 3.16
N SER A 150 14.49 -22.23 3.74
CA SER A 150 14.92 -21.14 4.63
C SER A 150 15.03 -21.61 6.08
N GLY A 151 15.94 -20.97 6.84
CA GLY A 151 16.01 -21.12 8.30
C GLY A 151 14.78 -20.59 9.07
N THR A 152 13.88 -19.86 8.41
CA THR A 152 12.65 -19.29 9.01
C THR A 152 11.37 -19.75 8.27
N PRO A 153 11.05 -21.06 8.27
CA PRO A 153 9.96 -21.61 7.47
C PRO A 153 8.58 -21.06 7.86
N TYR A 154 8.36 -20.77 9.15
CA TYR A 154 7.09 -20.24 9.64
C TYR A 154 6.78 -18.82 9.13
N LEU A 155 7.81 -17.99 9.00
CA LEU A 155 7.65 -16.64 8.44
C LEU A 155 7.37 -16.68 6.93
N TRP A 156 7.96 -17.64 6.22
CA TRP A 156 7.64 -17.88 4.82
C TRP A 156 6.24 -18.48 4.64
N ALA A 157 5.78 -19.33 5.57
CA ALA A 157 4.42 -19.86 5.56
C ALA A 157 3.38 -18.75 5.74
N SER A 158 3.62 -17.76 6.61
CA SER A 158 2.70 -16.62 6.76
C SER A 158 2.60 -15.79 5.48
N VAL A 159 3.71 -15.62 4.74
CA VAL A 159 3.70 -15.01 3.41
C VAL A 159 2.87 -15.80 2.43
N ALA A 160 3.04 -17.12 2.38
CA ALA A 160 2.26 -17.97 1.48
C ALA A 160 0.75 -17.89 1.77
N LEU A 161 0.36 -17.82 3.05
CA LEU A 161 -1.03 -17.60 3.45
C LEU A 161 -1.55 -16.23 3.01
N LEU A 162 -0.76 -15.16 3.19
CA LEU A 162 -1.09 -13.82 2.73
C LEU A 162 -1.24 -13.77 1.20
N GLN A 163 -0.35 -14.46 0.48
CA GLN A 163 -0.42 -14.59 -0.99
C GLN A 163 -1.71 -15.28 -1.43
N LEU A 164 -2.06 -16.41 -0.80
CA LEU A 164 -3.29 -17.13 -1.12
C LEU A 164 -4.51 -16.24 -0.89
N GLY A 165 -4.58 -15.54 0.25
CA GLY A 165 -5.65 -14.60 0.56
C GLY A 165 -5.76 -13.47 -0.48
N LEU A 166 -4.65 -12.83 -0.82
CA LEU A 166 -4.61 -11.77 -1.83
C LEU A 166 -4.99 -12.26 -3.22
N LEU A 167 -4.56 -13.46 -3.61
CA LEU A 167 -4.92 -14.07 -4.88
C LEU A 167 -6.42 -14.32 -4.97
N VAL A 168 -7.02 -14.88 -3.91
CA VAL A 168 -8.48 -15.07 -3.81
C VAL A 168 -9.21 -13.74 -3.88
N CYS A 169 -8.75 -12.71 -3.17
CA CYS A 169 -9.36 -11.38 -3.22
C CYS A 169 -9.28 -10.74 -4.60
N MET A 170 -8.13 -10.83 -5.29
CA MET A 170 -7.96 -10.25 -6.63
C MET A 170 -8.77 -10.99 -7.69
N LEU A 171 -8.78 -12.33 -7.65
CA LEU A 171 -9.59 -13.14 -8.56
C LEU A 171 -11.08 -12.94 -8.30
N GLY A 172 -11.50 -12.94 -7.04
CA GLY A 172 -12.88 -12.70 -6.63
C GLY A 172 -13.35 -11.30 -7.03
N GLY A 173 -12.56 -10.26 -6.74
CA GLY A 173 -12.86 -8.89 -7.13
C GLY A 173 -12.91 -8.71 -8.66
N GLY A 174 -12.00 -9.34 -9.39
CA GLY A 174 -12.01 -9.37 -10.85
C GLY A 174 -13.25 -10.05 -11.43
N LEU A 175 -13.63 -11.20 -10.87
CA LEU A 175 -14.83 -11.94 -11.29
C LEU A 175 -16.11 -11.12 -11.06
N VAL A 176 -16.26 -10.52 -9.88
CA VAL A 176 -17.40 -9.63 -9.56
C VAL A 176 -17.44 -8.45 -10.52
N ALA A 177 -16.30 -7.80 -10.78
CA ALA A 177 -16.23 -6.70 -11.73
C ALA A 177 -16.61 -7.11 -13.17
N CYS A 178 -16.21 -8.31 -13.61
CA CYS A 178 -16.60 -8.85 -14.92
C CYS A 178 -18.12 -9.15 -15.00
N LEU A 179 -18.69 -9.74 -13.96
CA LEU A 179 -20.13 -10.08 -13.91
C LEU A 179 -21.01 -8.83 -13.82
N CYS A 180 -20.64 -7.85 -13.00
CA CYS A 180 -21.38 -6.59 -12.88
C CYS A 180 -21.14 -5.65 -14.07
N GLY A 181 -19.92 -5.59 -14.61
CA GLY A 181 -19.56 -4.72 -15.73
C GLY A 181 -20.14 -5.17 -17.07
N SER A 182 -20.34 -6.48 -17.28
CA SER A 182 -21.04 -7.01 -18.45
C SER A 182 -22.54 -6.71 -18.41
N SER A 183 -23.12 -6.58 -17.22
CA SER A 183 -24.56 -6.26 -17.04
C SER A 183 -24.89 -4.79 -17.33
N GLY A 184 -23.93 -3.87 -17.23
CA GLY A 184 -24.14 -2.43 -17.46
C GLY A 184 -23.90 -1.94 -18.90
N ARG A 185 -23.31 -2.77 -19.77
CA ARG A 185 -22.89 -2.36 -21.12
C ARG A 185 -23.87 -2.74 -22.24
N GLY A 186 -25.05 -3.27 -21.89
CA GLY A 186 -26.02 -3.84 -22.81
C GLY A 186 -27.27 -3.01 -23.15
N SER A 187 -27.42 -1.76 -22.68
CA SER A 187 -28.72 -1.06 -22.78
C SER A 187 -28.70 0.39 -23.30
N GLY A 188 -27.71 0.79 -24.12
CA GLY A 188 -27.58 2.20 -24.53
C GLY A 188 -27.01 2.46 -25.92
N GLY A 189 -27.35 1.68 -26.93
CA GLY A 189 -26.78 1.83 -28.29
C GLY A 189 -27.69 1.39 -29.42
N ALA A 190 -28.97 1.77 -29.38
CA ALA A 190 -29.89 1.67 -30.51
C ALA A 190 -30.75 2.93 -30.60
N THR A 191 -30.11 4.09 -30.77
CA THR A 191 -30.72 5.27 -31.39
C THR A 191 -29.99 5.43 -32.72
N ALA A 192 -30.47 4.76 -33.77
CA ALA A 192 -31.44 5.34 -34.69
C ALA A 192 -30.89 6.65 -35.30
N GLU A 193 -29.85 6.50 -36.13
CA GLU A 193 -29.47 7.54 -37.09
C GLU A 193 -30.45 7.43 -38.28
N THR A 194 -31.69 7.85 -38.05
CA THR A 194 -32.63 8.17 -39.13
C THR A 194 -32.19 9.48 -39.76
N GLU A 195 -31.83 9.38 -41.04
CA GLU A 195 -32.49 10.17 -42.09
C GLU A 195 -32.37 11.69 -41.97
N LYS A 196 -31.48 12.28 -42.79
CA LYS A 196 -31.85 13.25 -43.84
C LYS A 196 -30.60 13.79 -44.52
N LYS A 197 -30.45 13.47 -45.80
CA LYS A 197 -29.80 14.40 -46.73
C LYS A 197 -30.47 14.31 -48.09
N ASP A 198 -31.56 15.07 -48.19
CA ASP A 198 -32.05 15.63 -49.44
C ASP A 198 -31.53 17.07 -49.54
N LYS A 199 -31.21 17.47 -50.78
CA LYS A 199 -30.65 18.74 -51.28
C LYS A 199 -29.13 18.82 -51.42
#